data_AF-A0A3S4G4V7-F1
#
_entry.id   AF-A0A3S4G4V7-F1
#
_cell.length_a   1.000
_cell.length_b   1.000
_cell.length_c   1.000
_cell.angle_alpha   90.00
_cell.angle_beta   90.00
_cell.angle_gamma   90.00
#
_symmetry.space_group_name_H-M   'P 1'
#
loop_
_entity.id
_entity.type
_entity.pdbx_description
1 polymer ?
#
loop_
_entity_poly.entity_id
_entity_poly.type
_entity_poly.pdbx_seq_one_letter_code
_entity_poly.pdbx_strand_id
1 'polypeptide(L)'
;MVIDGGSAPENDIVAIRELSPDRLLIVDATDMGLNPGEICIIDPDDIAEMFMMTTHNMPLNYLVDQLKEDVGEVIFLGIQPDIVGFYYPMTQPIKDAVNTIYQRLEGWQGNGGFARLEAPEA
;
A
#
# COMPACT_ATOMS: atom_id res chain seq x y z
N MET A 1 1.23 -0.10 -15.94
CA MET A 1 1.37 1.36 -15.88
C MET A 1 1.77 1.74 -14.46
N VAL A 2 2.45 2.85 -14.23
CA VAL A 2 2.77 3.35 -12.88
C VAL A 2 2.14 4.72 -12.72
N ILE A 3 1.49 4.96 -11.58
CA ILE A 3 0.92 6.25 -11.18
C ILE A 3 1.58 6.65 -9.87
N ASP A 4 2.03 7.89 -9.78
CA ASP A 4 2.48 8.50 -8.53
C ASP A 4 1.30 9.29 -7.93
N GLY A 5 0.60 8.69 -6.96
CA GLY A 5 -0.57 9.30 -6.31
C GLY A 5 -0.23 10.40 -5.30
N GLY A 6 1.06 10.63 -5.03
CA GLY A 6 1.51 11.60 -4.05
C GLY A 6 0.86 11.40 -2.67
N SER A 7 0.51 12.50 -2.01
CA SER A 7 -0.16 12.49 -0.71
C SER A 7 -1.69 12.47 -0.78
N ALA A 8 -2.27 12.43 -1.99
CA ALA A 8 -3.71 12.55 -2.21
C ALA A 8 -4.14 11.64 -3.38
N PRO A 9 -4.06 10.30 -3.19
CA PRO A 9 -4.31 9.32 -4.24
C PRO A 9 -5.77 9.33 -4.75
N GLU A 10 -6.70 9.96 -4.03
CA GLU A 10 -8.09 10.15 -4.46
C GLU A 10 -8.22 10.97 -5.76
N ASN A 11 -7.22 11.79 -6.08
CA ASN A 11 -7.22 12.59 -7.31
C ASN A 11 -7.01 11.73 -8.56
N ASP A 12 -6.45 10.52 -8.41
CA ASP A 12 -6.12 9.63 -9.51
C ASP A 12 -7.22 8.58 -9.80
N ILE A 13 -8.29 8.55 -9.00
CA ILE A 13 -9.38 7.57 -9.13
C ILE A 13 -9.94 7.54 -10.55
N VAL A 14 -10.20 8.71 -11.15
CA VAL A 14 -10.76 8.79 -12.51
C VAL A 14 -9.79 8.19 -13.53
N ALA A 15 -8.50 8.52 -13.42
CA ALA A 15 -7.48 7.98 -14.32
C ALA A 15 -7.34 6.46 -14.19
N ILE A 16 -7.40 5.93 -12.95
CA ILE A 16 -7.35 4.48 -12.71
C ILE A 16 -8.57 3.78 -13.34
N ARG A 17 -9.78 4.35 -13.17
CA ARG A 17 -11.01 3.80 -13.75
C ARG A 17 -10.97 3.76 -15.28
N GLU A 18 -10.49 4.83 -15.91
CA GLU A 18 -10.37 4.91 -17.37
C GLU A 18 -9.40 3.88 -17.96
N LEU A 19 -8.42 3.43 -17.19
CA LEU A 19 -7.51 2.35 -17.60
C LEU A 19 -8.17 0.97 -17.50
N SER A 20 -9.21 0.83 -16.67
CA SER A 20 -9.92 -0.43 -16.39
C SER A 20 -8.96 -1.61 -16.18
N PRO A 21 -8.01 -1.51 -15.22
CA PRO A 21 -6.99 -2.52 -15.06
C PRO A 21 -7.57 -3.83 -14.50
N ASP A 22 -7.07 -4.96 -14.99
CA ASP A 22 -7.40 -6.27 -14.39
C ASP A 22 -6.90 -6.37 -12.94
N ARG A 23 -5.80 -5.68 -12.63
CA ARG A 23 -5.15 -5.68 -11.32
C ARG A 23 -4.57 -4.32 -10.97
N LEU A 24 -4.81 -3.86 -9.74
CA LEU A 24 -4.23 -2.68 -9.13
C LEU A 24 -3.40 -3.07 -7.91
N LEU A 25 -2.14 -2.63 -7.87
CA LEU A 25 -1.27 -2.74 -6.70
C LEU A 25 -1.08 -1.34 -6.11
N ILE A 26 -1.48 -1.14 -4.87
CA ILE A 26 -1.26 0.07 -4.09
C ILE A 26 -0.13 -0.19 -3.11
N VAL A 27 0.87 0.69 -3.08
CA VAL A 27 2.01 0.60 -2.16
C VAL A 27 2.08 1.89 -1.35
N ASP A 28 2.05 1.78 -0.03
CA ASP A 28 2.18 2.93 0.88
C ASP A 28 3.00 2.56 2.12
N ALA A 29 3.53 3.57 2.80
CA ALA A 29 4.04 3.39 4.15
C ALA A 29 2.85 3.29 5.12
N THR A 30 2.77 2.19 5.87
CA THR A 30 1.64 1.89 6.75
C THR A 30 2.17 1.45 8.09
N ASP A 31 1.69 2.09 9.17
CA ASP A 31 2.06 1.66 10.52
C ASP A 31 1.32 0.36 10.88
N MET A 32 2.08 -0.72 10.96
CA MET A 32 1.62 -2.08 11.22
C MET A 32 2.10 -2.61 12.58
N GLY A 33 2.83 -1.80 13.36
CA GLY A 33 3.46 -2.24 14.61
C GLY A 33 4.58 -3.26 14.43
N LEU A 34 5.17 -3.35 13.24
CA LEU A 34 6.27 -4.27 12.90
C LEU A 34 7.65 -3.58 13.03
N ASN A 35 8.72 -4.30 12.67
CA ASN A 35 10.05 -3.69 12.55
C ASN A 35 10.11 -2.77 11.32
N PRO A 36 10.84 -1.64 11.36
CA PRO A 36 10.97 -0.76 10.21
C PRO A 36 11.46 -1.47 8.94
N GLY A 37 10.78 -1.23 7.81
CA GLY A 37 11.07 -1.87 6.53
C GLY A 37 10.41 -3.24 6.32
N GLU A 38 9.69 -3.78 7.30
CA GLU A 38 8.85 -4.97 7.08
C GLU A 38 7.76 -4.68 6.04
N ILE A 39 7.49 -5.67 5.19
CA ILE A 39 6.57 -5.55 4.05
C ILE A 39 5.47 -6.60 4.19
N CYS A 40 4.22 -6.15 4.21
CA CYS A 40 3.06 -7.03 4.29
C CYS A 40 1.99 -6.68 3.26
N ILE A 41 1.30 -7.70 2.76
CA ILE A 41 0.02 -7.55 2.08
C ILE A 41 -1.03 -7.27 3.14
N ILE A 42 -1.83 -6.23 2.95
CA ILE A 42 -2.88 -5.85 3.89
C ILE A 42 -4.23 -6.10 3.21
N ASP A 43 -5.16 -6.72 3.92
CA ASP A 43 -6.53 -6.78 3.44
C ASP A 43 -7.14 -5.37 3.54
N PRO A 44 -7.75 -4.83 2.48
CA PRO A 44 -8.43 -3.53 2.56
C PRO A 44 -9.43 -3.42 3.72
N ASP A 45 -10.06 -4.52 4.12
CA ASP A 45 -10.98 -4.57 5.26
C ASP A 45 -10.21 -4.34 6.58
N ASP A 46 -8.99 -4.87 6.72
CA ASP A 46 -8.12 -4.69 7.89
C ASP A 46 -7.64 -3.24 8.03
N ILE A 47 -7.44 -2.50 6.92
CA ILE A 47 -6.98 -1.10 6.95
C ILE A 47 -7.96 -0.23 7.76
N ALA A 48 -9.26 -0.44 7.56
CA ALA A 48 -10.30 0.30 8.26
C ALA A 48 -10.40 -0.12 9.73
N GLU A 49 -10.32 -1.42 10.00
CA GLU A 49 -10.48 -2.00 11.35
C GLU A 49 -9.27 -1.70 12.26
N MET A 50 -8.06 -1.67 11.70
CA MET A 50 -6.82 -1.49 12.45
C MET A 50 -6.49 -0.01 12.73
N PHE A 51 -7.35 0.95 12.35
CA PHE A 51 -7.11 2.40 12.46
C PHE A 51 -5.71 2.81 11.98
N MET A 52 -5.21 2.14 10.94
CA MET A 52 -3.83 2.27 10.52
C MET A 52 -3.52 3.72 10.15
N MET A 53 -2.47 4.26 10.78
CA MET A 53 -1.91 5.53 10.33
C MET A 53 -1.18 5.29 9.02
N THR A 54 -1.66 6.01 8.01
CA THR A 54 -1.11 6.05 6.65
C THR A 54 -0.65 7.49 6.39
N THR A 55 0.03 7.72 5.27
CA THR A 55 0.71 9.00 5.04
C THR A 55 -0.20 10.14 4.54
N HIS A 56 -1.51 9.90 4.41
CA HIS A 56 -2.51 10.82 3.86
C HIS A 56 -3.76 10.92 4.75
N ASN A 57 -4.60 11.93 4.47
CA ASN A 57 -5.69 12.34 5.37
C ASN A 57 -7.01 11.53 5.22
N MET A 58 -7.15 10.66 4.22
CA MET A 58 -8.37 9.90 3.94
C MET A 58 -8.09 8.39 4.09
N PRO A 59 -8.80 7.62 4.92
CA PRO A 59 -8.51 6.19 5.09
C PRO A 59 -8.50 5.41 3.74
N LEU A 60 -7.44 4.61 3.47
CA LEU A 60 -7.25 3.96 2.14
C LEU A 60 -8.32 2.95 1.77
N ASN A 61 -9.05 2.41 2.74
CA ASN A 61 -10.22 1.58 2.47
C ASN A 61 -11.25 2.32 1.61
N TYR A 62 -11.41 3.65 1.75
CA TYR A 62 -12.29 4.43 0.88
C TYR A 62 -11.80 4.44 -0.57
N LEU A 63 -10.49 4.55 -0.79
CA LEU A 63 -9.92 4.50 -2.14
C LEU A 63 -10.17 3.12 -2.77
N VAL A 64 -9.96 2.05 -2.01
CA VAL A 64 -10.23 0.69 -2.47
C VAL A 64 -11.71 0.50 -2.77
N ASP A 65 -12.61 0.98 -1.90
CA ASP A 65 -14.06 0.90 -2.10
C ASP A 65 -14.53 1.61 -3.37
N GLN A 66 -13.88 2.72 -3.74
CA GLN A 66 -14.19 3.40 -5.00
C GLN A 66 -13.72 2.64 -6.24
N LEU A 67 -12.67 1.81 -6.13
CA LEU A 67 -12.03 1.18 -7.27
C LEU A 67 -12.40 -0.29 -7.45
N LYS A 68 -12.87 -0.98 -6.39
CA LYS A 68 -13.11 -2.43 -6.39
C LYS A 68 -14.17 -2.93 -7.38
N GLU A 69 -15.09 -2.07 -7.82
CA GLU A 69 -16.09 -2.44 -8.83
C GLU A 69 -15.56 -2.29 -10.27
N ASP A 70 -14.57 -1.42 -10.47
CA ASP A 70 -14.00 -1.09 -11.79
C ASP A 70 -12.69 -1.84 -12.07
N VAL A 71 -12.11 -2.47 -11.04
CA VAL A 71 -10.83 -3.20 -11.07
C VAL A 71 -11.08 -4.65 -10.65
N GLY A 72 -10.52 -5.60 -11.41
CA GLY A 72 -10.71 -7.03 -11.12
C GLY A 72 -10.13 -7.47 -9.77
N GLU A 73 -8.90 -7.04 -9.46
CA GLU A 73 -8.21 -7.36 -8.21
C GLU A 73 -7.45 -6.13 -7.68
N VAL A 74 -7.68 -5.79 -6.42
CA VAL A 74 -6.94 -4.73 -5.72
C VAL A 74 -6.07 -5.36 -4.65
N ILE A 75 -4.77 -5.08 -4.70
CA ILE A 75 -3.77 -5.55 -3.73
C ILE A 75 -3.20 -4.34 -3.01
N PHE A 76 -3.21 -4.38 -1.68
CA PHE A 76 -2.56 -3.37 -0.85
C PHE A 76 -1.28 -3.93 -0.24
N LEU A 77 -0.18 -3.19 -0.38
CA LEU A 77 1.14 -3.56 0.12
C LEU A 77 1.68 -2.45 1.03
N GLY A 78 1.75 -2.73 2.34
CA GLY A 78 2.26 -1.81 3.33
C GLY A 78 3.76 -2.01 3.58
N ILE A 79 4.48 -0.92 3.80
CA ILE A 79 5.85 -0.93 4.34
C ILE A 79 5.84 -0.27 5.72
N GLN A 80 6.37 -0.95 6.73
CA GLN A 80 6.45 -0.38 8.08
C GLN A 80 7.40 0.83 8.08
N PRO A 81 6.93 2.04 8.43
CA PRO A 81 7.80 3.19 8.59
C PRO A 81 8.63 3.09 9.87
N ASP A 82 9.76 3.82 9.88
CA ASP A 82 10.58 4.07 11.07
C ASP A 82 10.17 5.38 11.74
N ILE A 83 10.28 6.48 10.97
CA ILE A 83 9.97 7.83 11.41
C ILE A 83 9.16 8.50 10.30
N VAL A 84 8.00 9.06 10.65
CA VAL A 84 7.18 9.87 9.75
C VAL A 84 7.15 11.30 10.29
N GLY A 85 7.71 12.24 9.54
CA GLY A 85 7.80 13.62 9.96
C GLY A 85 8.24 14.55 8.84
N PHE A 86 7.79 15.81 8.90
CA PHE A 86 8.15 16.82 7.91
C PHE A 86 9.67 17.03 7.89
N TYR A 87 10.27 17.04 6.69
CA TYR A 87 11.72 17.11 6.44
C TYR A 87 12.58 15.92 6.95
N TYR A 88 11.98 14.84 7.48
CA TYR A 88 12.75 13.64 7.79
C TYR A 88 13.05 12.84 6.51
N PRO A 89 14.30 12.38 6.31
CA PRO A 89 14.62 11.52 5.19
C PRO A 89 14.10 10.10 5.42
N MET A 90 13.89 9.36 4.33
CA MET A 90 13.65 7.92 4.40
C MET A 90 14.87 7.22 5.03
N THR A 91 14.62 6.38 6.03
CA THR A 91 15.68 5.60 6.69
C THR A 91 16.07 4.39 5.83
N GLN A 92 17.24 3.81 6.10
CA GLN A 92 17.80 2.76 5.24
C GLN A 92 16.90 1.52 5.11
N PRO A 93 16.25 1.00 6.18
CA PRO A 93 15.36 -0.16 6.07
C PRO A 93 14.22 0.04 5.07
N ILE A 94 13.64 1.24 5.01
CA ILE A 94 12.54 1.54 4.07
C ILE A 94 13.07 1.65 2.63
N LYS A 95 14.27 2.21 2.42
CA LYS A 95 14.91 2.20 1.09
C LYS A 95 15.13 0.78 0.58
N ASP A 96 15.58 -0.10 1.46
CA ASP A 96 15.83 -1.51 1.14
C ASP A 96 14.52 -2.25 0.87
N ALA A 97 13.46 -1.94 1.61
CA ALA A 97 12.11 -2.45 1.37
C ALA A 97 11.56 -2.03 0.01
N VAL A 98 11.64 -0.73 -0.33
CA VAL A 98 11.23 -0.22 -1.65
C VAL A 98 12.01 -0.88 -2.78
N ASN A 99 13.33 -1.03 -2.63
CA ASN A 99 14.16 -1.75 -3.59
C ASN A 99 13.72 -3.21 -3.74
N THR A 100 13.38 -3.88 -2.63
CA THR A 100 12.89 -5.27 -2.66
C THR A 100 11.59 -5.38 -3.45
N ILE A 101 10.64 -4.47 -3.23
CA ILE A 101 9.37 -4.42 -3.98
C ILE A 101 9.66 -4.17 -5.46
N TYR A 102 10.47 -3.17 -5.78
CA TYR A 102 10.82 -2.82 -7.15
C TYR A 102 11.39 -4.01 -7.94
N GLN A 103 12.32 -4.76 -7.33
CA GLN A 103 12.91 -5.96 -7.96
C GLN A 103 11.89 -7.09 -8.17
N ARG A 104 10.82 -7.16 -7.36
CA ARG A 104 9.76 -8.17 -7.49
C ARG A 104 8.63 -7.75 -8.43
N LEU A 105 8.57 -6.50 -8.88
CA LEU A 105 7.58 -6.04 -9.85
C LEU A 105 7.75 -6.77 -11.19
N GLU A 106 9.00 -7.05 -11.59
CA GLU A 106 9.27 -7.88 -12.75
C GLU A 106 8.84 -9.33 -12.47
N GLY A 107 7.84 -9.81 -13.20
CA GLY A 107 7.30 -11.16 -13.01
C GLY A 107 6.40 -11.31 -11.79
N TRP A 108 5.84 -10.23 -11.25
CA TRP A 108 4.91 -10.28 -10.13
C TRP A 108 3.74 -11.24 -10.40
N GLN A 109 3.50 -12.17 -9.47
CA GLN A 109 2.39 -13.13 -9.49
C GLN A 109 1.73 -13.20 -8.12
N GLY A 110 0.40 -13.35 -8.08
CA GLY A 110 -0.38 -13.31 -6.85
C GLY A 110 0.01 -12.12 -5.97
N ASN A 111 0.54 -12.40 -4.78
CA ASN A 111 0.97 -11.42 -3.78
C ASN A 111 2.48 -11.07 -3.81
N GLY A 112 3.20 -11.40 -4.89
CA GLY A 112 4.63 -11.09 -5.01
C GLY A 112 5.52 -11.84 -4.01
N GLY A 113 5.00 -12.92 -3.41
CA GLY A 113 5.68 -13.68 -2.36
C GLY A 113 5.86 -12.92 -1.03
N PHE A 114 5.05 -11.89 -0.79
CA PHE A 114 4.99 -11.20 0.51
C PHE A 114 3.98 -11.86 1.43
N ALA A 115 4.27 -11.84 2.73
CA ALA A 115 3.36 -12.34 3.76
C ALA A 115 2.13 -11.44 3.87
N ARG A 116 1.00 -12.00 4.28
CA ARG A 116 -0.16 -11.19 4.71
C ARG A 116 0.09 -10.69 6.12
N LEU A 117 -0.39 -9.49 6.42
CA LEU A 117 -0.42 -9.00 7.79
C LEU A 117 -1.33 -9.92 8.61
N GLU A 118 -0.86 -10.38 9.76
CA GLU A 118 -1.68 -11.13 10.70
C GLU A 118 -2.42 -10.14 11.61
N ALA A 119 -3.74 -10.31 11.75
CA ALA A 119 -4.51 -9.53 12.71
C ALA A 119 -3.98 -9.79 14.12
N PRO A 120 -3.84 -8.76 14.98
CA PRO A 120 -3.41 -8.97 16.36
C PRO A 120 -4.36 -9.95 17.06
N GLU A 121 -3.81 -10.97 17.72
CA GLU A 121 -4.60 -11.88 18.57
C GLU A 121 -5.37 -11.04 19.61
N ALA A 122 -6.70 -11.23 19.66
CA ALA A 122 -7.62 -10.51 20.53
C ALA A 122 -7.41 -10.80 22.03
#